data_AF-A0A5A9FAU8-F1
#
_entry.id   AF-A0A5A9FAU8-F1
#
_cell.length_a   1.000
_cell.length_b   1.000
_cell.length_c   1.000
_cell.angle_alpha   90.00
_cell.angle_beta   90.00
_cell.angle_gamma   90.00
#
_symmetry.space_group_name_H-M   'P 1'
#
loop_
_entity.id
_entity.type
_entity.pdbx_description
1 polymer ?
#
loop_
_entity_poly.entity_id
_entity_poly.type
_entity_poly.pdbx_seq_one_letter_code
_entity_poly.pdbx_strand_id
1 'polypeptide(L)'
;MVHDMADREDALGECRMNLAITTSKHLLVLDTETFTVRIANSRAGIYYGLCADTKAGVLYVGARNSASGPYDEVSRAGERGSMLVLNDRMAVIANLAPDFPLRDMHAATLFDGKLWVVCSYDNMVAVHDLRSGTWDRWYPAPNPEDRHRDVHHFNTLQPFDGRLLLVAHNRGPSSLLEYHYPGLDLLQATDMGVHTHDLLIRDGDLHCLSSFDGTVLANRTAKVFTGHYPRGFAFHDGRFYVGISTFAPRQARKDQSATVRIFNADWTLAGNIRLPDVGMIFQIAPLDGFPIHTAHLPELPGAEFVKGGYCSSFPAPSYELGSPQTDGLLNRNEWHRAEGNGRWTAARRAGMRIVVNPGSRRLCVRLATPVRGIKVSILLQDTPVASFAFRQAGGRTQCCTIPAGLTGECTLEIRVDRLWHPDKTIAGSADSRGLGVFVEEVWTEAAGTKI
;
A
#
# COMPACT_ATOMS: atom_id res chain seq x y z
N MET A 1 59.43 13.61 -1.33
CA MET A 1 58.72 14.28 -0.21
C MET A 1 58.38 15.68 -0.67
N VAL A 2 57.13 16.10 -0.43
CA VAL A 2 56.53 17.40 -0.78
C VAL A 2 56.18 17.56 -2.27
N HIS A 3 55.06 16.97 -2.67
CA HIS A 3 53.86 17.74 -3.05
C HIS A 3 52.67 16.79 -3.04
N ASP A 4 52.17 16.65 -1.82
CA ASP A 4 50.94 16.01 -1.43
C ASP A 4 49.80 17.05 -1.59
N MET A 5 48.58 16.56 -1.74
CA MET A 5 47.32 17.27 -1.48
C MET A 5 46.81 18.30 -2.52
N ALA A 6 46.62 17.90 -3.78
CA ALA A 6 45.79 18.67 -4.73
C ALA A 6 44.61 17.91 -5.35
N ASP A 7 44.56 16.57 -5.29
CA ASP A 7 43.46 15.79 -5.89
C ASP A 7 42.51 15.14 -4.87
N ARG A 8 42.52 15.63 -3.62
CA ARG A 8 41.34 15.53 -2.75
C ARG A 8 40.43 16.70 -3.09
N GLU A 9 39.82 16.63 -4.26
CA GLU A 9 38.50 17.22 -4.41
C GLU A 9 37.63 16.51 -3.36
N ASP A 10 37.45 17.22 -2.25
CA ASP A 10 36.40 16.98 -1.28
C ASP A 10 35.11 16.74 -2.06
N ALA A 11 34.78 15.46 -2.25
CA ALA A 11 33.62 14.76 -1.69
C ALA A 11 32.52 15.63 -1.06
N LEU A 12 32.16 16.73 -1.72
CA LEU A 12 30.84 17.31 -1.67
C LEU A 12 29.92 16.18 -2.11
N GLY A 13 29.22 15.58 -1.14
CA GLY A 13 28.34 14.44 -1.38
C GLY A 13 27.49 14.72 -2.60
N GLU A 14 27.65 13.92 -3.64
CA GLU A 14 26.74 13.94 -4.77
C GLU A 14 25.33 13.91 -4.16
N CYS A 15 24.54 14.95 -4.44
CA CYS A 15 23.15 15.00 -4.04
C CYS A 15 22.42 13.97 -4.90
N ARG A 16 22.58 12.70 -4.52
CA ARG A 16 22.00 11.57 -5.23
C ARG A 16 20.51 11.59 -5.00
N MET A 17 19.78 11.32 -6.06
CA MET A 17 18.33 11.18 -6.06
C MET A 17 17.92 9.99 -5.20
N ASN A 18 17.52 10.24 -3.95
CA ASN A 18 17.27 9.19 -2.96
C ASN A 18 15.88 9.28 -2.35
N LEU A 19 15.34 8.12 -2.00
CA LEU A 19 14.15 7.98 -1.15
C LEU A 19 14.53 7.28 0.15
N ALA A 20 13.92 7.68 1.26
CA ALA A 20 13.88 6.87 2.47
C ALA A 20 12.58 6.07 2.53
N ILE A 21 12.66 4.85 3.04
CA ILE A 21 11.53 3.91 3.13
C ILE A 21 11.52 3.32 4.53
N THR A 22 10.41 3.48 5.25
CA THR A 22 10.22 2.84 6.56
C THR A 22 9.50 1.52 6.42
N THR A 23 9.96 0.50 7.14
CA THR A 23 9.41 -0.85 7.06
C THR A 23 9.26 -1.49 8.44
N SER A 24 8.76 -2.73 8.49
CA SER A 24 8.58 -3.45 9.75
C SER A 24 9.89 -3.87 10.42
N LYS A 25 10.97 -3.93 9.64
CA LYS A 25 12.28 -4.41 10.10
C LYS A 25 13.40 -3.38 9.92
N HIS A 26 13.28 -2.53 8.92
CA HIS A 26 14.36 -1.65 8.47
C HIS A 26 13.89 -0.23 8.15
N LEU A 27 14.77 0.72 8.41
CA LEU A 27 14.84 1.95 7.64
C LEU A 27 15.75 1.68 6.44
N LEU A 28 15.24 1.91 5.24
CA LEU A 28 15.95 1.70 3.99
C LEU A 28 16.19 3.04 3.28
N VAL A 29 17.25 3.10 2.49
CA VAL A 29 17.50 4.16 1.51
C VAL A 29 17.53 3.53 0.13
N LEU A 30 16.80 4.11 -0.81
CA LEU A 30 16.78 3.73 -2.21
C LEU A 30 17.46 4.82 -3.03
N ASP A 31 18.54 4.44 -3.71
CA ASP A 31 19.14 5.23 -4.78
C ASP A 31 18.28 5.05 -6.05
N THR A 32 17.65 6.12 -6.52
CA THR A 32 16.65 6.03 -7.60
C THR A 32 17.24 6.03 -9.00
N GLU A 33 18.54 6.32 -9.14
CA GLU A 33 19.26 6.23 -10.41
C GLU A 33 19.71 4.79 -10.67
N THR A 34 20.29 4.15 -9.65
CA THR A 34 20.81 2.78 -9.73
C THR A 34 19.80 1.72 -9.30
N PHE A 35 18.71 2.14 -8.64
CA PHE A 35 17.72 1.30 -7.95
C PHE A 35 18.30 0.43 -6.83
N THR A 36 19.46 0.82 -6.30
CA THR A 36 20.10 0.06 -5.22
C THR A 36 19.47 0.41 -3.88
N VAL A 37 19.14 -0.61 -3.09
CA VAL A 37 18.52 -0.45 -1.77
C VAL A 37 19.55 -0.75 -0.68
N ARG A 38 19.67 0.13 0.30
CA ARG A 38 20.59 0.01 1.45
C ARG A 38 19.86 0.05 2.76
N ILE A 39 20.39 -0.65 3.76
CA ILE A 39 19.85 -0.69 5.11
C ILE A 39 20.51 0.41 5.93
N ALA A 40 19.75 1.44 6.29
CA ALA A 40 20.18 2.53 7.15
C ALA A 40 20.08 2.18 8.63
N ASN A 41 19.01 1.48 9.04
CA ASN A 41 18.84 1.07 10.44
C ASN A 41 17.95 -0.18 10.56
N SER A 42 18.21 -1.01 11.58
CA SER A 42 17.42 -2.23 11.90
C SER A 42 17.21 -2.44 13.40
N ARG A 43 17.62 -1.50 14.25
CA ARG A 43 17.77 -1.72 15.69
C ARG A 43 16.59 -1.21 16.53
N ALA A 44 15.74 -0.36 15.97
CA ALA A 44 14.63 0.28 16.70
C ALA A 44 13.25 -0.36 16.46
N GLY A 45 13.23 -1.58 15.90
CA GLY A 45 12.00 -2.32 15.65
C GLY A 45 11.25 -1.83 14.42
N ILE A 46 9.93 -1.61 14.55
CA ILE A 46 9.09 -1.12 13.45
C ILE A 46 9.27 0.39 13.24
N TYR A 47 9.58 0.78 12.01
CA TYR A 47 9.73 2.17 11.59
C TYR A 47 8.47 2.67 10.90
N TYR A 48 8.11 3.93 11.11
CA TYR A 48 6.91 4.56 10.58
C TYR A 48 7.19 5.98 10.08
N GLY A 49 6.77 7.02 10.81
CA GLY A 49 6.81 8.40 10.37
C GLY A 49 8.18 8.81 9.83
N LEU A 50 8.22 9.57 8.75
CA LEU A 50 9.45 9.91 8.05
C LEU A 50 9.39 11.36 7.53
N CYS A 51 10.32 12.21 7.95
CA CYS A 51 10.47 13.56 7.38
C CYS A 51 11.90 14.08 7.53
N ALA A 52 12.37 14.84 6.55
CA ALA A 52 13.71 15.43 6.53
C ALA A 52 13.67 16.91 6.92
N ASP A 53 14.64 17.35 7.72
CA ASP A 53 15.01 18.75 7.87
C ASP A 53 16.28 19.00 7.07
N THR A 54 16.10 19.46 5.83
CA THR A 54 17.21 19.73 4.91
C THR A 54 18.07 20.89 5.38
N LYS A 55 17.53 21.83 6.16
CA LYS A 55 18.29 22.97 6.69
C LYS A 55 19.20 22.54 7.82
N ALA A 56 18.72 21.68 8.71
CA ALA A 56 19.50 21.12 9.80
C ALA A 56 20.36 19.93 9.37
N GLY A 57 20.13 19.36 8.18
CA GLY A 57 20.83 18.17 7.70
C GLY A 57 20.49 16.93 8.53
N VAL A 58 19.26 16.82 9.03
CA VAL A 58 18.80 15.66 9.81
C VAL A 58 17.54 15.00 9.25
N LEU A 59 17.41 13.70 9.47
CA LEU A 59 16.23 12.91 9.14
C LEU A 59 15.54 12.47 10.44
N TYR A 60 14.24 12.72 10.55
CA TYR A 60 13.41 12.24 11.65
C TYR A 60 12.67 10.97 11.24
N VAL A 61 12.80 9.93 12.06
CA VAL A 61 12.17 8.62 11.81
C VAL A 61 11.46 8.13 13.06
N GLY A 62 10.15 7.91 12.97
CA GLY A 62 9.37 7.31 14.04
C GLY A 62 9.72 5.83 14.18
N ALA A 63 10.10 5.43 15.38
CA ALA A 63 10.37 4.04 15.75
C ALA A 63 9.44 3.62 16.90
N ARG A 64 8.73 2.51 16.73
CA ARG A 64 7.83 1.98 17.76
C ARG A 64 8.57 1.21 18.87
N ASN A 65 9.90 1.06 18.75
CA ASN A 65 10.76 0.38 19.72
C ASN A 65 10.30 -1.04 20.06
N SER A 66 9.68 -1.70 19.09
CA SER A 66 9.16 -3.07 19.22
C SER A 66 9.46 -3.86 17.95
N ALA A 67 9.97 -5.08 18.11
CA ALA A 67 10.30 -5.97 17.00
C ALA A 67 9.06 -6.54 16.29
N SER A 68 7.89 -6.38 16.91
CA SER A 68 6.61 -6.77 16.34
C SER A 68 5.52 -5.86 16.82
N GLY A 69 4.55 -5.59 15.94
CA GLY A 69 3.41 -4.76 16.28
C GLY A 69 2.62 -5.43 17.41
N PRO A 70 2.10 -4.66 18.36
CA PRO A 70 1.39 -5.22 19.51
C PRO A 70 0.21 -6.08 19.07
N TYR A 71 0.05 -7.27 19.65
CA TYR A 71 -0.87 -8.32 19.19
C TYR A 71 -2.23 -8.29 19.87
N ASP A 72 -2.29 -7.64 21.03
CA ASP A 72 -3.47 -7.49 21.86
C ASP A 72 -3.53 -6.06 22.42
N GLU A 73 -4.64 -5.73 23.06
CA GLU A 73 -4.86 -4.38 23.59
C GLU A 73 -3.88 -4.01 24.72
N VAL A 74 -3.44 -4.99 25.50
CA VAL A 74 -2.50 -4.80 26.62
C VAL A 74 -1.12 -4.38 26.10
N SER A 75 -0.60 -5.11 25.11
CA SER A 75 0.68 -4.77 24.45
C SER A 75 0.60 -3.44 23.71
N ARG A 76 -0.56 -3.10 23.12
CA ARG A 76 -0.78 -1.79 22.48
C ARG A 76 -0.71 -0.65 23.49
N ALA A 77 -1.37 -0.81 24.64
CA ALA A 77 -1.40 0.20 25.69
C ALA A 77 0.00 0.48 26.27
N GLY A 78 0.86 -0.54 26.30
CA GLY A 78 2.24 -0.48 26.77
C GLY A 78 3.26 0.09 25.78
N GLU A 79 2.89 0.33 24.51
CA GLU A 79 3.84 0.80 23.49
C GLU A 79 4.46 2.16 23.87
N ARG A 80 5.76 2.34 23.59
CA ARG A 80 6.55 3.55 23.86
C ARG A 80 7.43 3.86 22.66
N GLY A 81 6.82 4.45 21.63
CA GLY A 81 7.53 4.92 20.45
C GLY A 81 8.39 6.16 20.73
N SER A 82 9.28 6.46 19.80
CA SER A 82 10.14 7.65 19.83
C SER A 82 10.53 8.09 18.42
N MET A 83 11.01 9.32 18.28
CA MET A 83 11.52 9.84 17.01
C MET A 83 13.04 9.79 17.01
N LEU A 84 13.62 8.92 16.18
CA LEU A 84 15.05 8.89 15.92
C LEU A 84 15.46 10.09 15.09
N VAL A 85 16.58 10.70 15.43
CA VAL A 85 17.21 11.76 14.63
C VAL A 85 18.48 11.18 14.02
N LEU A 86 18.56 11.19 12.69
CA LEU A 86 19.70 10.66 11.95
C LEU A 86 20.42 11.78 11.20
N ASN A 87 21.74 11.69 11.09
CA ASN A 87 22.55 12.59 10.27
C ASN A 87 22.65 12.14 8.80
N ASP A 88 23.43 12.87 8.01
CA ASP A 88 23.78 12.62 6.61
C ASP A 88 24.37 11.22 6.32
N ARG A 89 24.97 10.57 7.32
CA ARG A 89 25.51 9.20 7.24
C ARG A 89 24.55 8.13 7.75
N MET A 90 23.29 8.49 7.99
CA MET A 90 22.26 7.64 8.59
C MET A 90 22.62 7.11 9.99
N ALA A 91 23.52 7.79 10.71
CA ALA A 91 23.82 7.47 12.10
C ALA A 91 22.77 8.13 13.01
N VAL A 92 22.22 7.36 13.95
CA VAL A 92 21.32 7.91 14.98
C VAL A 92 22.13 8.78 15.94
N ILE A 93 21.81 10.07 15.97
CA ILE A 93 22.49 11.08 16.80
C ILE A 93 21.65 11.55 17.99
N ALA A 94 20.33 11.36 17.94
CA ALA A 94 19.44 11.64 19.06
C ALA A 94 18.19 10.75 19.00
N ASN A 95 17.49 10.70 20.14
CA ASN A 95 16.21 10.03 20.28
C ASN A 95 15.25 10.95 21.04
N LEU A 96 14.18 11.39 20.39
CA LEU A 96 13.20 12.31 20.95
C LEU A 96 12.00 11.51 21.45
N ALA A 97 11.75 11.57 22.76
CA ALA A 97 10.62 10.90 23.39
C ALA A 97 9.94 11.88 24.37
N PRO A 98 8.61 12.06 24.29
CA PRO A 98 7.86 12.80 25.31
C PRO A 98 7.76 12.03 26.63
N ASP A 99 7.25 12.70 27.66
CA ASP A 99 6.86 12.09 28.94
C ASP A 99 5.55 11.27 28.84
N PHE A 100 4.79 11.46 27.75
CA PHE A 100 3.66 10.64 27.36
C PHE A 100 4.02 9.67 26.23
N PRO A 101 3.29 8.55 26.09
CA PRO A 101 3.66 7.52 25.12
C PRO A 101 3.25 7.89 23.69
N LEU A 102 4.15 7.68 22.74
CA LEU A 102 3.84 7.71 21.30
C LEU A 102 3.40 6.31 20.85
N ARG A 103 2.09 6.03 20.88
CA ARG A 103 1.55 4.70 20.58
C ARG A 103 0.96 4.63 19.19
N ASP A 104 1.25 3.52 18.52
CA ASP A 104 0.77 3.19 17.19
C ASP A 104 1.07 4.34 16.21
N MET A 105 2.32 4.80 16.23
CA MET A 105 2.78 5.90 15.37
C MET A 105 2.61 5.52 13.89
N HIS A 106 2.12 6.44 13.07
CA HIS A 106 1.92 6.21 11.63
C HIS A 106 2.73 7.17 10.75
N ALA A 107 2.37 8.45 10.69
CA ALA A 107 3.11 9.44 9.91
C ALA A 107 3.86 10.42 10.80
N ALA A 108 4.89 11.04 10.24
CA ALA A 108 5.53 12.23 10.79
C ALA A 108 5.75 13.26 9.68
N THR A 109 5.48 14.52 10.00
CA THR A 109 5.61 15.65 9.07
C THR A 109 6.26 16.82 9.80
N LEU A 110 7.22 17.47 9.14
CA LEU A 110 7.92 18.65 9.64
C LEU A 110 7.39 19.91 8.94
N PHE A 111 6.83 20.84 9.70
CA PHE A 111 6.45 22.16 9.20
C PHE A 111 6.31 23.17 10.34
N ASP A 112 6.47 24.46 10.04
CA ASP A 112 6.43 25.54 11.04
C ASP A 112 7.37 25.31 12.25
N GLY A 113 8.57 24.77 11.98
CA GLY A 113 9.56 24.46 13.02
C GLY A 113 9.12 23.39 14.01
N LYS A 114 8.07 22.62 13.69
CA LYS A 114 7.48 21.60 14.56
C LYS A 114 7.43 20.26 13.86
N LEU A 115 7.76 19.21 14.60
CA LEU A 115 7.58 17.83 14.20
C LEU A 115 6.20 17.34 14.67
N TRP A 116 5.35 16.96 13.73
CA TRP A 116 3.99 16.49 13.99
C TRP A 116 3.93 14.98 13.75
N VAL A 117 3.58 14.23 14.78
CA VAL A 117 3.62 12.75 14.78
C VAL A 117 2.22 12.22 15.04
N VAL A 118 1.70 11.44 14.10
CA VAL A 118 0.36 10.84 14.21
C VAL A 118 0.43 9.58 15.07
N CYS A 119 -0.36 9.51 16.13
CA CYS A 119 -0.47 8.38 17.06
C CYS A 119 -1.90 7.82 17.07
N SER A 120 -2.13 6.77 16.28
CA SER A 120 -3.47 6.27 15.96
C SER A 120 -4.18 5.65 17.16
N TYR A 121 -3.42 4.99 18.03
CA TYR A 121 -3.97 4.37 19.23
C TYR A 121 -4.63 5.40 20.15
N ASP A 122 -4.04 6.59 20.19
CA ASP A 122 -4.46 7.67 21.08
C ASP A 122 -5.47 8.64 20.44
N ASN A 123 -5.77 8.48 19.15
CA ASN A 123 -6.45 9.51 18.34
C ASN A 123 -5.80 10.90 18.54
N MET A 124 -4.47 10.92 18.52
CA MET A 124 -3.66 12.06 18.91
C MET A 124 -2.63 12.38 17.85
N VAL A 125 -2.29 13.66 17.71
CA VAL A 125 -1.08 14.12 17.04
C VAL A 125 -0.16 14.72 18.10
N ALA A 126 1.02 14.13 18.29
CA ALA A 126 2.06 14.70 19.14
C ALA A 126 2.81 15.78 18.37
N VAL A 127 3.08 16.92 19.02
CA VAL A 127 3.72 18.08 18.39
C VAL A 127 4.98 18.42 19.17
N HIS A 128 6.14 18.32 18.52
CA HIS A 128 7.40 18.71 19.12
C HIS A 128 7.89 20.02 18.49
N ASP A 129 8.01 21.06 19.31
CA ASP A 129 8.59 22.32 18.90
C ASP A 129 10.12 22.21 18.95
N LEU A 130 10.77 22.32 17.79
CA LEU A 130 12.22 22.14 17.67
C LEU A 130 13.02 23.30 18.29
N ARG A 131 12.39 24.46 18.49
CA ARG A 131 13.03 25.63 19.08
C ARG A 131 13.06 25.54 20.60
N SER A 132 11.93 25.23 21.22
CA SER A 132 11.83 25.10 22.68
C SER A 132 12.24 23.73 23.20
N GLY A 133 12.21 22.71 22.34
CA GLY A 133 12.41 21.31 22.73
C GLY A 133 11.21 20.71 23.48
N THR A 134 10.06 21.38 23.49
CA THR A 134 8.88 20.93 24.24
C THR A 134 7.96 20.05 23.39
N TRP A 135 7.19 19.19 24.05
CA TRP A 135 6.16 18.37 23.43
C TRP A 135 4.77 18.84 23.86
N ASP A 136 3.83 18.80 22.93
CA ASP A 136 2.41 19.03 23.15
C ASP A 136 1.56 17.96 22.44
N ARG A 137 0.25 17.97 22.70
CA ARG A 137 -0.72 17.00 22.20
C ARG A 137 -1.92 17.71 21.61
N TRP A 138 -2.20 17.41 20.36
CA TRP A 138 -3.44 17.79 19.71
C TRP A 138 -4.34 16.56 19.55
N TYR A 139 -5.63 16.71 19.87
CA TYR A 139 -6.65 15.68 19.70
C TYR A 139 -7.63 16.14 18.62
N PRO A 140 -7.47 15.67 17.37
CA PRO A 140 -8.23 16.20 16.23
C PRO A 140 -9.71 15.78 16.23
N ALA A 141 -10.04 14.66 16.88
CA ALA A 141 -11.40 14.15 16.94
C ALA A 141 -12.32 15.13 17.70
N PRO A 142 -13.50 15.48 17.15
CA PRO A 142 -14.40 16.44 17.79
C PRO A 142 -15.03 15.90 19.08
N ASN A 143 -15.20 14.57 19.18
CA ASN A 143 -15.74 13.93 20.38
C ASN A 143 -14.60 13.64 21.38
N PRO A 144 -14.60 14.26 22.57
CA PRO A 144 -13.58 14.01 23.59
C PRO A 144 -13.55 12.57 24.11
N GLU A 145 -14.65 11.81 23.99
CA GLU A 145 -14.71 10.40 24.40
C GLU A 145 -13.90 9.46 23.50
N ASP A 146 -13.48 9.95 22.32
CA ASP A 146 -12.67 9.20 21.38
C ASP A 146 -11.16 9.32 21.68
N ARG A 147 -10.77 10.18 22.62
CA ARG A 147 -9.38 10.31 23.06
C ARG A 147 -8.89 9.01 23.68
N HIS A 148 -7.62 8.66 23.44
CA HIS A 148 -7.00 7.44 23.97
C HIS A 148 -7.62 6.12 23.47
N ARG A 149 -8.39 6.19 22.38
CA ARG A 149 -9.03 5.04 21.76
C ARG A 149 -8.74 5.03 20.28
N ASP A 150 -8.49 3.84 19.74
CA ASP A 150 -8.26 3.67 18.31
C ASP A 150 -9.58 3.52 17.54
N VAL A 151 -10.37 4.61 17.45
CA VAL A 151 -11.65 4.59 16.72
C VAL A 151 -11.56 5.19 15.32
N HIS A 152 -10.77 6.26 15.12
CA HIS A 152 -10.57 6.87 13.81
C HIS A 152 -9.34 6.34 13.10
N HIS A 153 -8.35 5.88 13.87
CA HIS A 153 -7.08 5.36 13.40
C HIS A 153 -6.43 6.31 12.39
N PHE A 154 -5.98 7.46 12.89
CA PHE A 154 -5.34 8.47 12.05
C PHE A 154 -4.06 7.94 11.41
N ASN A 155 -3.88 8.09 10.11
CA ASN A 155 -2.75 7.51 9.37
C ASN A 155 -1.73 8.53 8.91
N THR A 156 -2.16 9.65 8.31
CA THR A 156 -1.24 10.64 7.73
C THR A 156 -1.73 12.06 7.96
N LEU A 157 -0.80 13.00 8.05
CA LEU A 157 -1.02 14.43 8.25
C LEU A 157 -0.13 15.21 7.28
N GLN A 158 -0.72 16.11 6.49
CA GLN A 158 0.04 17.02 5.63
C GLN A 158 -0.46 18.47 5.71
N PRO A 159 0.44 19.46 5.76
CA PRO A 159 0.08 20.86 5.60
C PRO A 159 -0.16 21.18 4.11
N PHE A 160 -1.19 21.97 3.83
CA PHE A 160 -1.50 22.42 2.48
C PHE A 160 -2.32 23.70 2.50
N ASP A 161 -1.86 24.74 1.82
CA ASP A 161 -2.61 25.99 1.59
C ASP A 161 -3.28 26.57 2.85
N GLY A 162 -2.51 26.74 3.93
CA GLY A 162 -3.01 27.24 5.21
C GLY A 162 -3.93 26.27 5.97
N ARG A 163 -3.99 25.00 5.55
CA ARG A 163 -4.75 23.92 6.19
C ARG A 163 -3.85 22.79 6.66
N LEU A 164 -4.39 21.97 7.57
CA LEU A 164 -3.88 20.64 7.86
C LEU A 164 -4.86 19.58 7.37
N LEU A 165 -4.36 18.65 6.57
CA LEU A 165 -5.10 17.53 6.03
C LEU A 165 -4.75 16.28 6.83
N LEU A 166 -5.72 15.71 7.55
CA LEU A 166 -5.55 14.53 8.39
C LEU A 166 -6.42 13.39 7.87
N VAL A 167 -5.84 12.21 7.70
CA VAL A 167 -6.58 11.02 7.27
C VAL A 167 -6.99 10.17 8.45
N ALA A 168 -8.30 10.00 8.62
CA ALA A 168 -8.91 9.01 9.48
C ALA A 168 -9.32 7.82 8.64
N HIS A 169 -8.74 6.63 8.84
CA HIS A 169 -9.13 5.50 8.01
C HIS A 169 -10.38 4.76 8.49
N ASN A 170 -10.78 5.00 9.74
CA ASN A 170 -12.00 4.51 10.40
C ASN A 170 -12.20 2.99 10.36
N ARG A 171 -11.15 2.22 10.06
CA ARG A 171 -11.22 0.76 9.84
C ARG A 171 -12.24 0.37 8.76
N GLY A 172 -12.52 1.27 7.82
CA GLY A 172 -13.45 1.07 6.71
C GLY A 172 -13.35 2.21 5.70
N PRO A 173 -14.50 2.76 5.24
CA PRO A 173 -14.52 4.02 4.50
C PRO A 173 -13.76 5.09 5.28
N SER A 174 -12.77 5.67 4.63
CA SER A 174 -11.87 6.63 5.26
C SER A 174 -12.35 8.05 5.03
N SER A 175 -11.94 8.96 5.90
CA SER A 175 -12.28 10.38 5.85
C SER A 175 -11.01 11.23 5.79
N LEU A 176 -11.03 12.25 4.94
CA LEU A 176 -10.13 13.37 5.00
C LEU A 176 -10.74 14.45 5.90
N LEU A 177 -10.03 14.80 6.96
CA LEU A 177 -10.38 15.87 7.88
C LEU A 177 -9.50 17.08 7.56
N GLU A 178 -10.13 18.20 7.24
CA GLU A 178 -9.44 19.45 6.89
C GLU A 178 -9.58 20.43 8.05
N TYR A 179 -8.45 20.93 8.55
CA TYR A 179 -8.40 21.89 9.65
C TYR A 179 -7.79 23.21 9.18
N HIS A 180 -8.31 24.31 9.70
CA HIS A 180 -7.66 25.61 9.57
C HIS A 180 -6.32 25.59 10.32
N TYR A 181 -5.27 26.17 9.74
CA TYR A 181 -3.99 26.35 10.41
C TYR A 181 -3.66 27.85 10.53
N PRO A 182 -3.24 28.35 11.72
CA PRO A 182 -2.83 27.62 12.92
C PRO A 182 -3.95 27.34 13.94
N GLY A 183 -5.20 27.72 13.68
CA GLY A 183 -6.29 27.63 14.67
C GLY A 183 -6.71 26.21 15.06
N LEU A 184 -6.44 25.23 14.20
CA LEU A 184 -6.81 23.81 14.36
C LEU A 184 -8.33 23.56 14.45
N ASP A 185 -9.13 24.50 13.95
CA ASP A 185 -10.58 24.34 13.81
C ASP A 185 -10.91 23.40 12.64
N LEU A 186 -11.76 22.40 12.87
CA LEU A 186 -12.23 21.50 11.81
C LEU A 186 -13.10 22.29 10.84
N LEU A 187 -12.67 22.36 9.59
CA LEU A 187 -13.39 23.03 8.50
C LEU A 187 -14.33 22.06 7.81
N GLN A 188 -13.85 20.86 7.50
CA GLN A 188 -14.59 19.90 6.69
C GLN A 188 -14.14 18.46 6.95
N ALA A 189 -15.06 17.52 6.80
CA ALA A 189 -14.78 16.10 6.68
C ALA A 189 -15.35 15.59 5.34
N THR A 190 -14.55 14.88 4.56
CA THR A 190 -14.98 14.28 3.29
C THR A 190 -14.57 12.83 3.17
N ASP A 191 -15.39 12.01 2.52
CA ASP A 191 -15.04 10.62 2.23
C ASP A 191 -13.84 10.53 1.29
N MET A 192 -12.97 9.56 1.55
CA MET A 192 -11.74 9.39 0.79
C MET A 192 -11.19 7.95 0.88
N GLY A 193 -11.52 7.11 -0.09
CA GLY A 193 -10.99 5.74 -0.18
C GLY A 193 -11.40 4.84 0.99
N VAL A 194 -10.75 3.68 1.08
CA VAL A 194 -10.98 2.63 2.08
C VAL A 194 -9.65 2.20 2.68
N HIS A 195 -9.57 2.27 4.01
CA HIS A 195 -8.34 2.13 4.79
C HIS A 195 -7.22 3.00 4.20
N THR A 196 -7.45 4.30 4.03
CA THR A 196 -6.47 5.19 3.40
C THR A 196 -5.24 5.38 4.29
N HIS A 197 -4.04 5.05 3.80
CA HIS A 197 -2.80 5.10 4.60
C HIS A 197 -1.92 6.31 4.36
N ASP A 198 -1.94 6.88 3.16
CA ASP A 198 -1.02 7.98 2.82
C ASP A 198 -1.66 8.97 1.85
N LEU A 199 -1.10 10.18 1.83
CA LEU A 199 -1.50 11.31 1.01
C LEU A 199 -0.28 11.89 0.30
N LEU A 200 -0.51 12.37 -0.91
CA LEU A 200 0.46 13.19 -1.62
C LEU A 200 -0.29 14.31 -2.32
N ILE A 201 0.22 15.52 -2.18
CA ILE A 201 -0.29 16.67 -2.91
C ILE A 201 0.75 17.07 -3.94
N ARG A 202 0.34 17.14 -5.20
CA ARG A 202 1.22 17.45 -6.31
C ARG A 202 0.48 18.34 -7.29
N ASP A 203 1.07 19.48 -7.66
CA ASP A 203 0.51 20.41 -8.64
C ASP A 203 -0.95 20.84 -8.31
N GLY A 204 -1.30 20.87 -7.01
CA GLY A 204 -2.66 21.13 -6.53
C GLY A 204 -3.58 19.90 -6.46
N ASP A 205 -3.17 18.77 -7.04
CA ASP A 205 -3.92 17.53 -7.04
C ASP A 205 -3.66 16.69 -5.79
N LEU A 206 -4.74 16.28 -5.13
CA LEU A 206 -4.70 15.39 -3.98
C LEU A 206 -4.75 13.93 -4.45
N HIS A 207 -3.72 13.19 -4.06
CA HIS A 207 -3.62 11.77 -4.27
C HIS A 207 -3.67 11.02 -2.94
N CYS A 208 -4.31 9.86 -2.90
CA CYS A 208 -4.34 9.01 -1.70
C CYS A 208 -4.17 7.53 -2.02
N LEU A 209 -3.65 6.78 -1.04
CA LEU A 209 -3.58 5.31 -1.12
C LEU A 209 -4.82 4.68 -0.49
N SER A 210 -5.81 4.28 -1.29
CA SER A 210 -6.93 3.45 -0.81
C SER A 210 -6.45 2.01 -0.66
N SER A 211 -5.90 1.69 0.51
CA SER A 211 -5.09 0.49 0.68
C SER A 211 -5.88 -0.80 0.66
N PHE A 212 -7.09 -0.80 1.23
CA PHE A 212 -7.92 -2.00 1.22
C PHE A 212 -8.40 -2.35 -0.20
N ASP A 213 -8.67 -1.32 -1.00
CA ASP A 213 -9.07 -1.48 -2.40
C ASP A 213 -7.87 -1.76 -3.33
N GLY A 214 -6.64 -1.64 -2.82
CA GLY A 214 -5.43 -1.81 -3.62
C GLY A 214 -5.29 -0.75 -4.72
N THR A 215 -5.61 0.52 -4.43
CA THR A 215 -5.57 1.60 -5.43
C THR A 215 -4.90 2.88 -4.92
N VAL A 216 -4.35 3.65 -5.85
CA VAL A 216 -4.14 5.09 -5.70
C VAL A 216 -5.34 5.81 -6.29
N LEU A 217 -5.90 6.76 -5.55
CA LEU A 217 -6.92 7.68 -6.04
C LEU A 217 -6.26 9.04 -6.31
N ALA A 218 -6.32 9.52 -7.55
CA ALA A 218 -5.93 10.89 -7.92
C ALA A 218 -7.20 11.75 -8.08
N ASN A 219 -7.22 12.93 -7.46
CA ASN A 219 -8.36 13.84 -7.46
C ASN A 219 -9.68 13.16 -7.10
N ARG A 220 -9.61 12.21 -6.16
CA ARG A 220 -10.76 11.43 -5.63
C ARG A 220 -11.51 10.60 -6.69
N THR A 221 -11.03 10.49 -7.93
CA THR A 221 -11.80 9.92 -9.05
C THR A 221 -10.99 9.00 -9.96
N ALA A 222 -9.78 9.38 -10.34
CA ALA A 222 -8.93 8.53 -11.16
C ALA A 222 -8.28 7.44 -10.31
N LYS A 223 -8.46 6.18 -10.71
CA LYS A 223 -7.97 5.00 -9.97
C LYS A 223 -6.80 4.35 -10.69
N VAL A 224 -5.69 4.18 -9.98
CA VAL A 224 -4.58 3.34 -10.41
C VAL A 224 -4.49 2.14 -9.49
N PHE A 225 -4.70 0.94 -10.01
CA PHE A 225 -4.68 -0.25 -9.17
C PHE A 225 -3.26 -0.75 -8.97
N THR A 226 -2.91 -0.97 -7.72
CA THR A 226 -1.56 -1.26 -7.28
C THR A 226 -1.35 -2.75 -6.99
N GLY A 227 -2.36 -3.59 -7.24
CA GLY A 227 -2.26 -5.04 -7.25
C GLY A 227 -2.50 -5.68 -5.88
N HIS A 228 -1.94 -5.08 -4.83
CA HIS A 228 -2.07 -5.51 -3.44
C HIS A 228 -2.24 -4.29 -2.55
N TYR A 229 -1.80 -4.36 -1.28
CA TYR A 229 -2.05 -3.36 -0.24
C TYR A 229 -1.03 -2.20 -0.32
N PRO A 230 -1.35 -1.04 -0.95
CA PRO A 230 -0.40 0.06 -1.09
C PRO A 230 -0.22 0.80 0.23
N ARG A 231 1.02 1.14 0.54
CA ARG A 231 1.41 1.95 1.68
C ARG A 231 2.73 2.66 1.43
N GLY A 232 2.83 3.90 1.91
CA GLY A 232 3.95 4.78 1.64
C GLY A 232 3.93 5.25 0.19
N PHE A 233 4.00 6.57 0.02
CA PHE A 233 3.81 7.18 -1.28
C PHE A 233 4.67 8.43 -1.46
N ALA A 234 5.46 8.44 -2.53
CA ALA A 234 6.29 9.58 -2.88
C ALA A 234 6.23 9.86 -4.38
N PHE A 235 6.44 11.12 -4.75
CA PHE A 235 6.79 11.52 -6.09
C PHE A 235 8.19 12.13 -6.08
N HIS A 236 9.05 11.65 -6.97
CA HIS A 236 10.44 12.07 -7.06
C HIS A 236 10.95 11.84 -8.47
N ASP A 237 11.74 12.77 -9.00
CA ASP A 237 12.32 12.72 -10.35
C ASP A 237 11.32 12.26 -11.44
N GLY A 238 10.15 12.91 -11.50
CA GLY A 238 9.15 12.62 -12.53
C GLY A 238 8.39 11.30 -12.37
N ARG A 239 8.59 10.57 -11.26
CA ARG A 239 8.03 9.23 -11.03
C ARG A 239 7.30 9.12 -9.69
N PHE A 240 6.27 8.30 -9.68
CA PHE A 240 5.61 7.86 -8.45
C PHE A 240 6.26 6.58 -7.94
N TYR A 241 6.48 6.53 -6.62
CA TYR A 241 6.97 5.37 -5.89
C TYR A 241 5.90 4.98 -4.88
N VAL A 242 5.30 3.81 -5.09
CA VAL A 242 4.21 3.30 -4.25
C VAL A 242 4.69 2.03 -3.58
N GLY A 243 4.77 2.02 -2.26
CA GLY A 243 5.09 0.80 -1.52
C GLY A 243 3.91 -0.15 -1.55
N ILE A 244 4.15 -1.42 -1.84
CA ILE A 244 3.15 -2.48 -1.96
C ILE A 244 3.51 -3.56 -0.94
N SER A 245 2.66 -3.72 0.06
CA SER A 245 2.84 -4.75 1.10
C SER A 245 1.95 -5.95 0.80
N THR A 246 2.41 -7.13 1.22
CA THR A 246 1.54 -8.31 1.25
C THR A 246 0.48 -8.14 2.32
N PHE A 247 -0.77 -8.45 1.98
CA PHE A 247 -1.83 -8.49 2.97
C PHE A 247 -1.78 -9.82 3.71
N ALA A 248 -1.61 -9.76 5.03
CA ALA A 248 -1.56 -10.96 5.86
C ALA A 248 -2.10 -10.71 7.26
N PRO A 249 -2.42 -11.79 8.01
CA PRO A 249 -2.66 -11.68 9.44
C PRO A 249 -1.49 -11.01 10.15
N ARG A 250 -1.77 -10.24 11.21
CA ARG A 250 -0.79 -9.36 11.89
C ARG A 250 0.50 -10.08 12.30
N GLN A 251 0.39 -11.36 12.69
CA GLN A 251 1.49 -12.23 13.09
C GLN A 251 2.47 -12.55 11.95
N ALA A 252 1.98 -12.65 10.72
CA ALA A 252 2.79 -13.02 9.57
C ALA A 252 3.43 -11.82 8.86
N ARG A 253 2.90 -10.59 9.07
CA ARG A 253 3.29 -9.38 8.33
C ARG A 253 4.77 -9.01 8.40
N LYS A 254 5.44 -9.31 9.51
CA LYS A 254 6.85 -8.97 9.72
C LYS A 254 7.79 -9.82 8.86
N ASP A 255 7.39 -11.04 8.50
CA ASP A 255 8.22 -12.03 7.81
C ASP A 255 7.92 -12.05 6.30
N GLN A 256 7.26 -11.01 5.80
CA GLN A 256 6.89 -10.88 4.40
C GLN A 256 7.92 -10.04 3.64
N SER A 257 7.92 -10.22 2.32
CA SER A 257 8.56 -9.26 1.43
C SER A 257 7.59 -8.10 1.14
N ALA A 258 8.12 -7.04 0.54
CA ALA A 258 7.33 -5.97 -0.06
C ALA A 258 7.89 -5.63 -1.44
N THR A 259 7.23 -4.70 -2.13
CA THR A 259 7.73 -4.15 -3.40
C THR A 259 7.50 -2.66 -3.44
N VAL A 260 8.45 -1.88 -3.96
CA VAL A 260 8.17 -0.51 -4.41
C VAL A 260 7.81 -0.57 -5.88
N ARG A 261 6.58 -0.20 -6.20
CA ARG A 261 6.11 -0.10 -7.59
C ARG A 261 6.33 1.31 -8.10
N ILE A 262 6.94 1.41 -9.27
CA ILE A 262 7.37 2.68 -9.87
C ILE A 262 6.48 2.96 -11.07
N PHE A 263 5.87 4.13 -11.09
CA PHE A 263 5.09 4.63 -12.21
C PHE A 263 5.72 5.92 -12.74
N ASN A 264 5.59 6.17 -14.05
CA ASN A 264 5.87 7.49 -14.61
C ASN A 264 4.77 8.48 -14.17
N ALA A 265 4.97 9.78 -14.42
CA ALA A 265 4.00 10.82 -14.10
C ALA A 265 2.60 10.59 -14.73
N ASP A 266 2.51 9.86 -15.83
CA ASP A 266 1.25 9.47 -16.50
C ASP A 266 0.65 8.16 -15.96
N TRP A 267 1.16 7.66 -14.83
CA TRP A 267 0.76 6.40 -14.19
C TRP A 267 1.03 5.13 -15.00
N THR A 268 1.85 5.20 -16.05
CA THR A 268 2.35 4.00 -16.73
C THR A 268 3.40 3.30 -15.87
N LEU A 269 3.35 1.96 -15.81
CA LEU A 269 4.29 1.17 -15.01
C LEU A 269 5.71 1.28 -15.59
N ALA A 270 6.63 1.83 -14.80
CA ALA A 270 8.05 1.92 -15.14
C ALA A 270 8.83 0.68 -14.65
N GLY A 271 8.45 0.12 -13.51
CA GLY A 271 9.05 -1.09 -12.97
C GLY A 271 8.69 -1.36 -11.52
N ASN A 272 9.39 -2.32 -10.91
CA ASN A 272 9.19 -2.72 -9.53
C ASN A 272 10.55 -2.96 -8.86
N ILE A 273 10.69 -2.61 -7.60
CA ILE A 273 11.83 -3.00 -6.76
C ILE A 273 11.34 -3.99 -5.74
N ARG A 274 11.83 -5.23 -5.81
CA ARG A 274 11.55 -6.25 -4.80
C ARG A 274 12.33 -5.93 -3.53
N LEU A 275 11.67 -6.00 -2.37
CA LEU A 275 12.28 -5.84 -1.06
C LEU A 275 12.09 -7.13 -0.25
N PRO A 276 13.04 -8.09 -0.30
CA PRO A 276 12.91 -9.35 0.42
C PRO A 276 12.97 -9.15 1.93
N ASP A 277 12.09 -9.85 2.65
CA ASP A 277 12.08 -9.96 4.11
C ASP A 277 12.12 -8.62 4.90
N VAL A 278 11.50 -7.56 4.37
CA VAL A 278 11.42 -6.25 5.05
C VAL A 278 10.13 -6.08 5.88
N GLY A 279 9.22 -7.04 5.80
CA GLY A 279 7.85 -6.94 6.27
C GLY A 279 7.03 -5.97 5.41
N MET A 280 6.24 -5.10 6.04
CA MET A 280 5.43 -4.11 5.32
C MET A 280 6.15 -2.76 5.19
N ILE A 281 5.90 -2.02 4.10
CA ILE A 281 6.39 -0.64 3.85
C ILE A 281 5.40 0.39 4.41
N PHE A 282 5.78 1.27 5.32
CA PHE A 282 4.88 2.21 6.02
C PHE A 282 4.83 3.58 5.36
N GLN A 283 5.98 4.21 5.16
CA GLN A 283 6.09 5.52 4.52
C GLN A 283 7.27 5.51 3.53
N ILE A 284 7.14 6.27 2.44
CA ILE A 284 8.22 6.56 1.50
C ILE A 284 8.31 8.08 1.43
N ALA A 285 9.50 8.65 1.57
CA ALA A 285 9.69 10.10 1.44
C ALA A 285 10.91 10.41 0.57
N PRO A 286 10.81 11.44 -0.29
CA PRO A 286 11.98 11.96 -0.99
C PRO A 286 12.96 12.59 0.00
N LEU A 287 14.25 12.43 -0.29
CA LEU A 287 15.34 13.06 0.44
C LEU A 287 15.92 14.25 -0.36
N ASP A 288 15.05 14.96 -1.08
CA ASP A 288 15.44 16.09 -1.92
C ASP A 288 16.19 17.15 -1.12
N GLY A 289 17.41 17.47 -1.54
CA GLY A 289 18.25 18.47 -0.87
C GLY A 289 18.79 18.04 0.51
N PHE A 290 18.54 16.80 0.94
CA PHE A 290 19.17 16.24 2.14
C PHE A 290 20.56 15.68 1.76
N PRO A 291 21.65 16.14 2.39
CA PRO A 291 22.98 15.61 2.10
C PRO A 291 23.04 14.17 2.62
N ILE A 292 23.20 13.19 1.72
CA ILE A 292 23.22 11.79 2.10
C ILE A 292 24.44 11.07 1.58
N HIS A 293 25.09 10.35 2.48
CA HIS A 293 26.22 9.49 2.18
C HIS A 293 25.83 8.06 2.57
N THR A 294 25.58 7.19 1.59
CA THR A 294 25.12 5.82 1.83
C THR A 294 26.11 4.75 1.39
N ALA A 295 27.26 5.12 0.81
CA ALA A 295 28.22 4.15 0.28
C ALA A 295 28.74 3.15 1.33
N HIS A 296 28.77 3.53 2.61
CA HIS A 296 29.17 2.66 3.71
C HIS A 296 28.06 1.74 4.22
N LEU A 297 26.80 1.96 3.81
CA LEU A 297 25.67 1.17 4.27
C LEU A 297 25.60 -0.16 3.51
N PRO A 298 25.24 -1.26 4.19
CA PRO A 298 25.07 -2.54 3.52
C PRO A 298 23.87 -2.51 2.57
N GLU A 299 24.01 -3.16 1.41
CA GLU A 299 22.89 -3.38 0.50
C GLU A 299 21.88 -4.36 1.09
N LEU A 300 20.59 -4.18 0.75
CA LEU A 300 19.54 -5.13 1.12
C LEU A 300 19.70 -6.42 0.30
N PRO A 301 19.98 -7.59 0.92
CA PRO A 301 20.21 -8.82 0.17
C PRO A 301 19.00 -9.23 -0.68
N GLY A 302 19.24 -9.50 -1.97
CA GLY A 302 18.22 -9.96 -2.91
C GLY A 302 17.24 -8.87 -3.37
N ALA A 303 17.47 -7.60 -3.02
CA ALA A 303 16.73 -6.51 -3.62
C ALA A 303 17.04 -6.43 -5.12
N GLU A 304 16.01 -6.28 -5.94
CA GLU A 304 16.14 -6.32 -7.40
C GLU A 304 15.13 -5.39 -8.06
N PHE A 305 15.59 -4.63 -9.05
CA PHE A 305 14.74 -3.85 -9.93
C PHE A 305 14.34 -4.65 -11.18
N VAL A 306 13.03 -4.73 -11.43
CA VAL A 306 12.42 -5.36 -12.60
C VAL A 306 11.81 -4.26 -13.48
N LYS A 307 12.42 -4.01 -14.64
CA LYS A 307 11.98 -2.97 -15.58
C LYS A 307 10.71 -3.38 -16.33
N GLY A 308 9.74 -2.47 -16.44
CA GLY A 308 8.60 -2.56 -17.36
C GLY A 308 7.66 -3.77 -17.19
N GLY A 309 7.81 -4.53 -16.09
CA GLY A 309 7.05 -5.75 -15.84
C GLY A 309 6.70 -5.89 -14.36
N TYR A 310 5.69 -6.73 -14.09
CA TYR A 310 5.35 -7.11 -12.73
C TYR A 310 6.39 -8.07 -12.16
N CYS A 311 6.80 -7.86 -10.91
CA CYS A 311 7.60 -8.83 -10.19
C CYS A 311 6.74 -10.09 -9.93
N SER A 312 7.26 -11.29 -10.16
CA SER A 312 6.51 -12.53 -9.92
C SER A 312 6.07 -12.71 -8.46
N SER A 313 6.81 -12.14 -7.52
CA SER A 313 6.45 -12.14 -6.09
C SER A 313 5.33 -11.16 -5.73
N PHE A 314 5.05 -10.18 -6.61
CA PHE A 314 4.00 -9.18 -6.45
C PHE A 314 3.37 -8.92 -7.82
N PRO A 315 2.55 -9.89 -8.30
CA PRO A 315 2.04 -9.88 -9.66
C PRO A 315 1.14 -8.67 -9.92
N ALA A 316 0.61 -8.62 -11.13
CA ALA A 316 -0.46 -7.69 -11.44
C ALA A 316 -1.69 -7.94 -10.53
N PRO A 317 -2.71 -7.07 -10.57
CA PRO A 317 -3.95 -7.25 -9.82
C PRO A 317 -4.43 -8.71 -9.85
N SER A 318 -4.52 -9.32 -8.67
CA SER A 318 -5.16 -10.61 -8.47
C SER A 318 -6.30 -10.47 -7.47
N TYR A 319 -7.40 -11.15 -7.77
CA TYR A 319 -8.65 -11.14 -7.04
C TYR A 319 -8.95 -12.58 -6.63
N GLU A 320 -8.65 -12.92 -5.37
CA GLU A 320 -9.02 -14.20 -4.78
C GLU A 320 -10.48 -14.14 -4.30
N LEU A 321 -11.38 -14.90 -4.93
CA LEU A 321 -12.83 -14.77 -4.68
C LEU A 321 -13.25 -15.30 -3.30
N GLY A 322 -12.41 -16.11 -2.65
CA GLY A 322 -12.59 -16.46 -1.24
C GLY A 322 -12.19 -15.35 -0.25
N SER A 323 -11.45 -14.32 -0.70
CA SER A 323 -10.92 -13.26 0.15
C SER A 323 -11.95 -12.16 0.41
N PRO A 324 -12.07 -11.66 1.66
CA PRO A 324 -12.92 -10.52 2.01
C PRO A 324 -12.65 -9.24 1.20
N GLN A 325 -11.45 -9.11 0.61
CA GLN A 325 -11.09 -7.98 -0.26
C GLN A 325 -11.94 -7.93 -1.54
N THR A 326 -12.42 -9.07 -2.02
CA THR A 326 -13.19 -9.14 -3.27
C THR A 326 -14.69 -8.93 -3.07
N ASP A 327 -15.20 -9.01 -1.83
CA ASP A 327 -16.64 -8.93 -1.54
C ASP A 327 -17.31 -7.65 -2.04
N GLY A 328 -16.60 -6.52 -2.02
CA GLY A 328 -17.08 -5.23 -2.53
C GLY A 328 -17.02 -5.10 -4.07
N LEU A 329 -16.40 -6.05 -4.75
CA LEU A 329 -16.22 -6.07 -6.21
C LEU A 329 -17.27 -6.93 -6.91
N LEU A 330 -17.93 -7.83 -6.18
CA LEU A 330 -18.90 -8.79 -6.70
C LEU A 330 -20.33 -8.26 -6.62
N ASN A 331 -21.17 -8.60 -7.61
CA ASN A 331 -22.61 -8.44 -7.46
C ASN A 331 -23.17 -9.54 -6.53
N ARG A 332 -23.58 -9.16 -5.31
CA ARG A 332 -24.01 -10.12 -4.27
C ARG A 332 -25.18 -11.04 -4.67
N ASN A 333 -25.97 -10.67 -5.67
CA ASN A 333 -27.09 -11.48 -6.16
C ASN A 333 -26.66 -12.50 -7.22
N GLU A 334 -25.47 -12.34 -7.80
CA GLU A 334 -24.96 -13.16 -8.90
C GLU A 334 -23.86 -14.13 -8.45
N TRP A 335 -23.41 -14.00 -7.20
CA TRP A 335 -22.37 -14.80 -6.59
C TRP A 335 -22.85 -15.37 -5.26
N HIS A 336 -22.57 -16.64 -5.01
CA HIS A 336 -22.77 -17.23 -3.69
C HIS A 336 -21.72 -16.70 -2.69
N ARG A 337 -21.92 -17.01 -1.41
CA ARG A 337 -20.92 -16.76 -0.37
C ARG A 337 -19.62 -17.51 -0.68
N ALA A 338 -18.51 -17.00 -0.16
CA ALA A 338 -17.21 -17.65 -0.26
C ALA A 338 -17.25 -19.07 0.34
N GLU A 339 -16.63 -20.01 -0.37
CA GLU A 339 -16.44 -21.39 0.04
C GLU A 339 -14.95 -21.73 -0.15
N GLY A 340 -14.20 -21.78 0.95
CA GLY A 340 -12.75 -21.95 0.89
C GLY A 340 -12.08 -20.77 0.16
N ASN A 341 -11.38 -21.06 -0.93
CA ASN A 341 -10.61 -20.08 -1.71
C ASN A 341 -11.40 -19.41 -2.84
N GLY A 342 -12.67 -19.74 -3.05
CA GLY A 342 -13.44 -19.25 -4.20
C GLY A 342 -14.92 -19.09 -3.95
N ARG A 343 -15.67 -18.83 -5.03
CA ARG A 343 -17.13 -18.64 -5.02
C ARG A 343 -17.78 -19.32 -6.21
N TRP A 344 -18.99 -19.81 -5.99
CA TRP A 344 -19.88 -20.24 -7.06
C TRP A 344 -20.61 -19.05 -7.68
N THR A 345 -20.71 -19.02 -9.01
CA THR A 345 -21.66 -18.15 -9.69
C THR A 345 -23.09 -18.61 -9.35
N ALA A 346 -23.92 -17.71 -8.84
CA ALA A 346 -25.32 -17.94 -8.49
C ALA A 346 -26.30 -17.63 -9.64
N ALA A 347 -25.83 -16.93 -10.68
CA ALA A 347 -26.59 -16.58 -11.86
C ALA A 347 -25.88 -17.05 -13.14
N ARG A 348 -26.64 -17.14 -14.25
CA ARG A 348 -26.06 -17.47 -15.57
C ARG A 348 -25.11 -16.40 -16.09
N ARG A 349 -25.17 -15.21 -15.51
CA ARG A 349 -24.31 -14.06 -15.77
C ARG A 349 -23.85 -13.56 -14.41
N ALA A 350 -22.56 -13.63 -14.16
CA ALA A 350 -21.98 -13.18 -12.89
C ALA A 350 -20.90 -12.14 -13.17
N GLY A 351 -21.20 -10.91 -12.78
CA GLY A 351 -20.35 -9.75 -12.95
C GLY A 351 -19.48 -9.50 -11.73
N MET A 352 -18.24 -9.08 -11.98
CA MET A 352 -17.35 -8.53 -10.98
C MET A 352 -16.57 -7.36 -11.55
N ARG A 353 -16.22 -6.40 -10.69
CA ARG A 353 -15.33 -5.30 -11.05
C ARG A 353 -13.89 -5.75 -10.88
N ILE A 354 -13.07 -5.50 -11.89
CA ILE A 354 -11.61 -5.70 -11.86
C ILE A 354 -10.94 -4.44 -12.36
N VAL A 355 -9.62 -4.35 -12.23
CA VAL A 355 -8.84 -3.29 -12.86
C VAL A 355 -7.83 -3.90 -13.81
N VAL A 356 -7.80 -3.35 -15.01
CA VAL A 356 -6.78 -3.62 -16.00
C VAL A 356 -5.75 -2.51 -15.95
N ASN A 357 -4.56 -2.79 -15.43
CA ASN A 357 -3.51 -1.79 -15.37
C ASN A 357 -2.94 -1.48 -16.75
N PRO A 358 -2.42 -0.25 -16.98
CA PRO A 358 -1.60 0.04 -18.15
C PRO A 358 -0.48 -1.00 -18.32
N GLY A 359 -0.38 -1.59 -19.51
CA GLY A 359 0.59 -2.63 -19.82
C GLY A 359 0.15 -4.08 -19.55
N SER A 360 -0.99 -4.30 -18.87
CA SER A 360 -1.60 -5.63 -18.80
C SER A 360 -2.06 -6.08 -20.19
N ARG A 361 -1.73 -7.32 -20.56
CA ARG A 361 -2.01 -7.90 -21.89
C ARG A 361 -2.85 -9.16 -21.81
N ARG A 362 -2.85 -9.85 -20.67
CA ARG A 362 -3.64 -11.07 -20.46
C ARG A 362 -4.52 -10.94 -19.24
N LEU A 363 -5.73 -11.47 -19.35
CA LEU A 363 -6.65 -11.74 -18.25
C LEU A 363 -6.68 -13.25 -18.06
N CYS A 364 -6.44 -13.70 -16.84
CA CYS A 364 -6.49 -15.10 -16.46
C CYS A 364 -7.55 -15.32 -15.38
N VAL A 365 -8.28 -16.41 -15.50
CA VAL A 365 -9.31 -16.82 -14.55
C VAL A 365 -9.08 -18.30 -14.21
N ARG A 366 -9.02 -18.63 -12.92
CA ARG A 366 -8.99 -20.01 -12.42
C ARG A 366 -10.39 -20.41 -11.98
N LEU A 367 -10.93 -21.41 -12.64
CA LEU A 367 -12.32 -21.83 -12.46
C LEU A 367 -12.48 -23.36 -12.55
N ALA A 368 -13.49 -23.90 -11.88
CA ALA A 368 -13.73 -25.33 -11.79
C ALA A 368 -15.23 -25.66 -11.83
N THR A 369 -15.53 -26.91 -12.20
CA THR A 369 -16.89 -27.46 -12.05
C THR A 369 -16.85 -28.99 -11.94
N PRO A 370 -17.70 -29.61 -11.11
CA PRO A 370 -17.85 -31.06 -11.05
C PRO A 370 -18.73 -31.61 -12.18
N VAL A 371 -19.34 -30.75 -13.02
CA VAL A 371 -20.30 -31.16 -14.05
C VAL A 371 -19.71 -31.00 -15.45
N ARG A 372 -19.83 -32.07 -16.25
CA ARG A 372 -19.43 -32.04 -17.67
C ARG A 372 -20.38 -31.20 -18.53
N GLY A 373 -19.82 -30.60 -19.57
CA GLY A 373 -20.54 -29.94 -20.65
C GLY A 373 -21.03 -28.52 -20.36
N ILE A 374 -20.71 -27.94 -19.20
CA ILE A 374 -20.99 -26.52 -18.94
C ILE A 374 -20.17 -25.68 -19.91
N LYS A 375 -20.85 -24.78 -20.64
CA LYS A 375 -20.21 -23.80 -21.52
C LYS A 375 -20.01 -22.52 -20.74
N VAL A 376 -18.81 -21.96 -20.87
CA VAL A 376 -18.42 -20.71 -20.22
C VAL A 376 -18.03 -19.70 -21.28
N SER A 377 -18.50 -18.47 -21.14
CA SER A 377 -18.00 -17.32 -21.89
C SER A 377 -17.53 -16.26 -20.92
N ILE A 378 -16.35 -15.70 -21.18
CA ILE A 378 -15.75 -14.64 -20.37
C ILE A 378 -15.79 -13.38 -21.21
N LEU A 379 -16.41 -12.34 -20.66
CA LEU A 379 -16.46 -11.02 -21.27
C LEU A 379 -15.73 -10.03 -20.38
N LEU A 380 -15.02 -9.10 -21.01
CA LEU A 380 -14.36 -7.99 -20.35
C LEU A 380 -14.87 -6.70 -20.99
N GLN A 381 -15.51 -5.85 -20.20
CA GLN A 381 -16.20 -4.64 -20.67
C GLN A 381 -17.14 -4.92 -21.85
N ASP A 382 -18.04 -5.89 -21.67
CA ASP A 382 -18.97 -6.41 -22.68
C ASP A 382 -18.34 -7.01 -23.95
N THR A 383 -17.01 -7.06 -24.04
CA THR A 383 -16.29 -7.68 -25.16
C THR A 383 -15.97 -9.15 -24.83
N PRO A 384 -16.45 -10.13 -25.63
CA PRO A 384 -16.06 -11.53 -25.44
C PRO A 384 -14.57 -11.74 -25.65
N VAL A 385 -13.89 -12.23 -24.61
CA VAL A 385 -12.44 -12.50 -24.61
C VAL A 385 -12.12 -13.99 -24.56
N ALA A 386 -13.05 -14.84 -24.10
CA ALA A 386 -12.93 -16.29 -24.18
C ALA A 386 -14.30 -16.98 -24.27
N SER A 387 -14.33 -18.14 -24.93
CA SER A 387 -15.47 -19.06 -24.90
C SER A 387 -14.98 -20.50 -24.97
N PHE A 388 -15.45 -21.35 -24.07
CA PHE A 388 -15.05 -22.75 -23.98
C PHE A 388 -16.11 -23.61 -23.27
N ALA A 389 -15.89 -24.92 -23.23
CA ALA A 389 -16.72 -25.84 -22.47
C ALA A 389 -15.85 -26.78 -21.61
N PHE A 390 -16.34 -27.13 -20.43
CA PHE A 390 -15.74 -28.17 -19.59
C PHE A 390 -16.08 -29.54 -20.17
N ARG A 391 -15.14 -30.15 -20.92
CA ARG A 391 -15.36 -31.49 -21.49
C ARG A 391 -15.47 -32.58 -20.41
N GLN A 392 -14.81 -32.36 -19.27
CA GLN A 392 -14.83 -33.21 -18.09
C GLN A 392 -14.96 -32.34 -16.83
N ALA A 393 -15.33 -32.96 -15.71
CA ALA A 393 -15.27 -32.33 -14.40
C ALA A 393 -13.81 -31.98 -14.04
N GLY A 394 -13.60 -30.85 -13.36
CA GLY A 394 -12.29 -30.44 -12.89
C GLY A 394 -12.06 -28.93 -12.95
N GLY A 395 -10.82 -28.54 -12.62
CA GLY A 395 -10.35 -27.16 -12.69
C GLY A 395 -9.71 -26.82 -14.04
N ARG A 396 -9.73 -25.55 -14.39
CA ARG A 396 -9.10 -24.96 -15.57
C ARG A 396 -8.65 -23.54 -15.27
N THR A 397 -7.44 -23.20 -15.69
CA THR A 397 -7.03 -21.81 -15.84
C THR A 397 -7.27 -21.38 -17.29
N GLN A 398 -8.10 -20.37 -17.50
CA GLN A 398 -8.31 -19.77 -18.81
C GLN A 398 -7.63 -18.40 -18.86
N CYS A 399 -6.65 -18.25 -19.73
CA CYS A 399 -6.05 -16.96 -20.02
C CYS A 399 -6.47 -16.46 -21.41
N CYS A 400 -6.73 -15.18 -21.54
CA CYS A 400 -7.20 -14.53 -22.76
C CYS A 400 -6.53 -13.17 -22.94
N THR A 401 -6.47 -12.71 -24.19
CA THR A 401 -5.88 -11.41 -24.52
C THR A 401 -6.83 -10.30 -24.10
N ILE A 402 -6.31 -9.30 -23.39
CA ILE A 402 -7.04 -8.09 -23.05
C ILE A 402 -7.17 -7.23 -24.32
N PRO A 403 -8.38 -6.73 -24.66
CA PRO A 403 -8.58 -5.83 -25.80
C PRO A 403 -7.64 -4.62 -25.74
N ALA A 404 -7.11 -4.22 -26.89
CA ALA A 404 -6.18 -3.09 -26.97
C ALA A 404 -6.86 -1.79 -26.48
N GLY A 405 -6.11 -1.00 -25.70
CA GLY A 405 -6.61 0.27 -25.14
C GLY A 405 -7.49 0.12 -23.90
N LEU A 406 -7.83 -1.10 -23.48
CA LEU A 406 -8.59 -1.30 -22.25
C LEU A 406 -7.66 -1.15 -21.03
N THR A 407 -7.92 -0.12 -20.22
CA THR A 407 -7.21 0.15 -18.95
C THR A 407 -8.17 0.77 -17.94
N GLY A 408 -7.90 0.62 -16.65
CA GLY A 408 -8.72 1.13 -15.55
C GLY A 408 -9.76 0.12 -15.06
N GLU A 409 -10.75 0.61 -14.30
CA GLU A 409 -11.84 -0.22 -13.77
C GLU A 409 -12.68 -0.79 -14.92
N CYS A 410 -12.78 -2.12 -14.95
CA CYS A 410 -13.47 -2.89 -15.98
C CYS A 410 -14.48 -3.85 -15.34
N THR A 411 -15.56 -4.13 -16.05
CA THR A 411 -16.47 -5.23 -15.67
C THR A 411 -16.01 -6.53 -16.31
N LEU A 412 -15.70 -7.52 -15.49
CA LEU A 412 -15.54 -8.91 -15.89
C LEU A 412 -16.87 -9.64 -15.70
N GLU A 413 -17.36 -10.30 -16.74
CA GLU A 413 -18.58 -11.11 -16.67
C GLU A 413 -18.26 -12.57 -17.04
N ILE A 414 -18.65 -13.49 -16.17
CA ILE A 414 -18.59 -14.92 -16.41
C ILE A 414 -20.00 -15.40 -16.73
N ARG A 415 -20.20 -15.86 -17.96
CA ARG A 415 -21.47 -16.43 -18.41
C ARG A 415 -21.40 -17.95 -18.45
N VAL A 416 -22.45 -18.59 -17.98
CA VAL A 416 -22.67 -20.03 -18.13
C VAL A 416 -23.96 -20.29 -18.89
N ASP A 417 -23.98 -21.35 -19.71
CA ASP A 417 -25.18 -21.71 -20.48
C ASP A 417 -26.34 -22.20 -19.60
N ARG A 418 -26.02 -22.78 -18.44
CA ARG A 418 -27.00 -23.26 -17.46
C ARG A 418 -26.46 -23.19 -16.04
N LEU A 419 -27.39 -23.16 -15.09
CA LEU A 419 -27.12 -23.52 -13.70
C LEU A 419 -27.47 -25.00 -13.52
N TRP A 420 -26.72 -25.68 -12.66
CA TRP A 420 -26.98 -27.05 -12.24
C TRP A 420 -27.27 -27.07 -10.73
N HIS A 421 -27.91 -28.13 -10.26
CA HIS A 421 -28.24 -28.28 -8.85
C HIS A 421 -27.55 -29.52 -8.28
N PRO A 422 -26.76 -29.41 -7.19
CA PRO A 422 -26.07 -30.54 -6.61
C PRO A 422 -26.98 -31.68 -6.17
N ASP A 423 -28.11 -31.39 -5.54
CA ASP A 423 -29.13 -32.37 -5.11
C ASP A 423 -29.66 -33.27 -6.25
N LYS A 424 -29.67 -32.75 -7.48
CA LYS A 424 -30.09 -33.47 -8.70
C LYS A 424 -28.94 -34.15 -9.44
N THR A 425 -27.70 -33.78 -9.14
CA THR A 425 -26.52 -34.17 -9.94
C THR A 425 -25.56 -35.08 -9.18
N ILE A 426 -25.48 -34.92 -7.86
CA ILE A 426 -24.57 -35.63 -6.96
C ILE A 426 -25.42 -36.41 -5.97
N ALA A 427 -25.36 -37.74 -6.05
CA ALA A 427 -26.12 -38.61 -5.17
C ALA A 427 -25.81 -38.32 -3.69
N GLY A 428 -26.85 -38.11 -2.88
CA GLY A 428 -26.72 -37.82 -1.45
C GLY A 428 -26.43 -36.36 -1.10
N SER A 429 -26.31 -35.46 -2.08
CA SER A 429 -26.18 -34.03 -1.79
C SER A 429 -27.51 -33.43 -1.31
N ALA A 430 -27.47 -32.65 -0.22
CA ALA A 430 -28.61 -31.86 0.26
C ALA A 430 -28.59 -30.41 -0.27
N ASP A 431 -27.57 -30.02 -1.04
CA ASP A 431 -27.44 -28.67 -1.58
C ASP A 431 -28.34 -28.48 -2.80
N SER A 432 -29.37 -27.66 -2.64
CA SER A 432 -30.38 -27.35 -3.67
C SER A 432 -30.11 -26.07 -4.45
N ARG A 433 -28.99 -25.37 -4.16
CA ARG A 433 -28.65 -24.12 -4.83
C ARG A 433 -28.44 -24.33 -6.33
N GLY A 434 -28.83 -23.32 -7.13
CA GLY A 434 -28.42 -23.24 -8.52
C GLY A 434 -26.97 -22.76 -8.61
N LEU A 435 -26.08 -23.59 -9.13
CA LEU A 435 -24.65 -23.32 -9.27
C LEU A 435 -24.27 -23.25 -10.75
N GLY A 436 -23.40 -22.32 -11.12
CA GLY A 436 -22.76 -22.31 -12.45
C GLY A 436 -21.37 -22.95 -12.38
N VAL A 437 -20.34 -22.11 -12.35
CA VAL A 437 -18.95 -22.52 -12.15
C VAL A 437 -18.40 -21.97 -10.83
N PHE A 438 -17.44 -22.68 -10.27
CA PHE A 438 -16.65 -22.21 -9.13
C PHE A 438 -15.48 -21.38 -9.67
N VAL A 439 -15.22 -20.23 -9.08
CA VAL A 439 -14.14 -19.33 -9.49
C VAL A 439 -13.29 -19.04 -8.26
N GLU A 440 -12.00 -19.33 -8.37
CA GLU A 440 -11.03 -19.19 -7.29
C GLU A 440 -10.33 -17.85 -7.36
N GLU A 441 -9.83 -17.51 -8.55
CA GLU A 441 -8.92 -16.38 -8.73
C GLU A 441 -9.11 -15.76 -10.11
N VAL A 442 -9.02 -14.44 -10.17
CA VAL A 442 -8.95 -13.65 -11.41
C VAL A 442 -7.72 -12.77 -11.32
N TRP A 443 -6.87 -12.74 -12.34
CA TRP A 443 -5.72 -11.84 -12.35
C TRP A 443 -5.38 -11.34 -13.76
N THR A 444 -4.58 -10.28 -13.82
CA THR A 444 -4.00 -9.82 -15.10
C THR A 444 -2.49 -10.07 -15.15
N GLU A 445 -1.92 -10.08 -16.35
CA GLU A 445 -0.48 -10.26 -16.58
C GLU A 445 0.02 -9.31 -17.67
N ALA A 446 1.29 -8.91 -17.60
CA ALA A 446 1.96 -8.24 -18.70
C ALA A 446 2.28 -9.25 -19.83
N ALA A 447 2.66 -8.77 -21.02
CA ALA A 447 3.19 -9.66 -22.06
C ALA A 447 4.56 -10.23 -21.64
N GLY A 448 4.78 -11.52 -21.88
CA GLY A 448 6.10 -12.15 -21.70
C GLY A 448 6.38 -12.68 -20.29
N THR A 449 5.42 -12.62 -19.37
CA THR A 449 5.50 -13.32 -18.08
C THR A 449 5.40 -14.82 -18.35
N LYS A 450 6.54 -15.51 -18.51
CA LYS A 450 6.58 -16.97 -18.44
C LYS A 450 6.29 -17.34 -16.98
N ILE A 451 5.17 -18.02 -16.74
CA ILE A 451 4.95 -18.78 -15.51
C ILE A 451 5.89 -19.98 -15.53
#